data_AF-A0A8H6SFJ9-F1
#
_entry.id   AF-A0A8H6SFJ9-F1
#
_cell.length_a   1.000
_cell.length_b   1.000
_cell.length_c   1.000
_cell.angle_alpha   90.00
_cell.angle_beta   90.00
_cell.angle_gamma   90.00
#
_symmetry.space_group_name_H-M   'P 1'
#
loop_
_entity.id
_entity.type
_entity.pdbx_description
1 polymer ?
#
loop_
_entity_poly.entity_id
_entity_poly.type
_entity_poly.pdbx_seq_one_letter_code
_entity_poly.pdbx_strand_id
1 'polypeptide(L)'
;MRSLVALLVAASPALAGVQEIWWNLTYVENVNPDGLFPRRVIGVNGTWPPPPLDISTDDSLLLHAYNSLDTVSTLHHHGMYFNSSSWMDGAVGVSECGMPARGGGNSYSIDIPASGQWGTYWVHAHASGQYVDGLRAPFVIHPPKEVYSYDEEFTVVLGDWYHDEHSVLIDQFISVADPGGAEPVPDAALIYFAQNGTYLGPRTGTSPQSNSAVGFNENATLPFQPGKTYRLRIVNTSAFAMFYFWIDGHNMTVVEVDGTDIEEYPIDLVTLSVAQRYSVLVTARNDTSANWVIHANMDTDMFDTVPDTLNPNVTASITYSDSASLTDLGTIQAYSDVDDIAMAPVVSIPAPPEADATVSLEVSFDTMSDGTNRAMFNLVTYNPPLVPAILSAMTLGANATVAEAYGPQSFVLNHLDVIDIVVKNNDSGKHPFHLHGHKYWVVERSADYLSTDPSVITMANLSNPLRRDTIQVESGTSATLRFVADNPGVWFFHCHIEWHLEAGLAVQLVEAPLVAQTFAANMPSTLQDNCHAQGLPFSGNAAGKDSTTDLSGITVGPYPQNNGWHWKGIVAMTGCVLTAVIGMLTVVWYSLMGGHITEEEAEADARVALAKKQKRGRFYGIFKPRTP
;
A
#
# COMPACT_ATOMS: atom_id res chain seq x y z
N MET A 1 6.57 60.80 -47.86
CA MET A 1 6.04 60.73 -46.48
C MET A 1 4.84 59.80 -46.48
N ARG A 2 5.02 58.52 -46.11
CA ARG A 2 3.94 57.60 -45.73
C ARG A 2 4.42 56.84 -44.51
N SER A 3 3.63 56.93 -43.45
CA SER A 3 3.94 56.55 -42.07
C SER A 3 4.14 55.05 -41.90
N LEU A 4 5.17 54.69 -41.14
CA LEU A 4 5.28 53.38 -40.47
C LEU A 4 4.31 53.34 -39.28
N VAL A 5 3.53 52.28 -39.19
CA VAL A 5 2.89 51.83 -37.95
C VAL A 5 3.62 50.56 -37.53
N ALA A 6 4.35 50.63 -36.41
CA ALA A 6 4.95 49.48 -35.78
C ALA A 6 3.89 48.78 -34.92
N LEU A 7 3.64 47.49 -35.19
CA LEU A 7 2.90 46.61 -34.28
C LEU A 7 3.78 46.32 -33.06
N LEU A 8 3.42 46.88 -31.91
CA LEU A 8 3.88 46.39 -30.62
C LEU A 8 3.13 45.09 -30.32
N VAL A 9 3.83 43.96 -30.38
CA VAL A 9 3.37 42.70 -29.79
C VAL A 9 3.44 42.89 -28.27
N ALA A 10 2.30 42.96 -27.62
CA ALA A 10 2.21 42.87 -26.17
C ALA A 10 2.52 41.41 -25.80
N ALA A 11 3.76 41.14 -25.41
CA ALA A 11 4.08 39.95 -24.65
C ALA A 11 3.49 40.16 -23.24
N SER A 12 2.35 39.52 -22.96
CA SER A 12 1.89 39.38 -21.58
C SER A 12 2.95 38.58 -20.83
N PRO A 13 3.53 39.10 -19.74
CA PRO A 13 4.37 38.26 -18.89
C PRO A 13 3.46 37.16 -18.31
N ALA A 14 3.85 35.90 -18.50
CA ALA A 14 3.30 34.82 -17.69
C ALA A 14 3.74 35.11 -16.25
N LEU A 15 2.80 35.58 -15.42
CA LEU A 15 3.02 35.73 -14.00
C LEU A 15 2.80 34.34 -13.41
N ALA A 16 3.87 33.69 -12.94
CA ALA A 16 3.76 32.48 -12.15
C ALA A 16 2.82 32.75 -10.96
N GLY A 17 1.69 32.03 -10.92
CA GLY A 17 0.69 32.15 -9.87
C GLY A 17 1.00 31.24 -8.69
N VAL A 18 0.44 31.55 -7.53
CA VAL A 18 0.32 30.58 -6.42
C VAL A 18 -1.15 30.19 -6.35
N GLN A 19 -1.43 28.91 -6.57
CA GLN A 19 -2.73 28.32 -6.33
C GLN A 19 -2.81 27.97 -4.83
N GLU A 20 -3.49 28.82 -4.09
CA GLU A 20 -3.65 28.70 -2.64
C GLU A 20 -4.99 27.99 -2.32
N ILE A 21 -4.93 26.90 -1.57
CA ILE A 21 -6.08 26.01 -1.30
C ILE A 21 -6.20 25.75 0.21
N TRP A 22 -7.43 25.70 0.72
CA TRP A 22 -7.73 25.43 2.13
C TRP A 22 -8.55 24.16 2.29
N TRP A 23 -7.98 23.17 2.95
CA TRP A 23 -8.62 21.90 3.27
C TRP A 23 -8.79 21.78 4.77
N ASN A 24 -10.05 21.71 5.23
CA ASN A 24 -10.37 21.29 6.58
C ASN A 24 -10.72 19.80 6.56
N LEU A 25 -9.89 18.96 7.18
CA LEU A 25 -10.09 17.52 7.29
C LEU A 25 -11.21 17.25 8.30
N THR A 26 -12.28 16.61 7.84
CA THR A 26 -13.52 16.43 8.61
C THR A 26 -14.12 15.06 8.40
N TYR A 27 -14.78 14.50 9.41
CA TYR A 27 -15.64 13.34 9.22
C TYR A 27 -16.88 13.71 8.38
N VAL A 28 -17.27 12.78 7.50
CA VAL A 28 -18.51 12.84 6.71
C VAL A 28 -19.31 11.57 6.99
N GLU A 29 -20.54 11.74 7.47
CA GLU A 29 -21.39 10.64 7.92
C GLU A 29 -22.25 10.07 6.79
N ASN A 30 -22.59 8.78 6.91
CA ASN A 30 -23.51 8.04 6.04
C ASN A 30 -23.10 7.97 4.55
N VAL A 31 -21.79 8.00 4.27
CA VAL A 31 -21.26 7.87 2.90
C VAL A 31 -21.45 6.44 2.40
N ASN A 32 -22.06 6.31 1.21
CA ASN A 32 -22.47 5.03 0.62
C ASN A 32 -22.24 5.04 -0.91
N PRO A 33 -20.99 4.89 -1.38
CA PRO A 33 -20.67 4.98 -2.81
C PRO A 33 -21.02 3.71 -3.59
N ASP A 34 -21.02 2.54 -2.93
CA ASP A 34 -21.39 1.25 -3.51
C ASP A 34 -22.90 0.95 -3.43
N GLY A 35 -23.65 1.76 -2.67
CA GLY A 35 -25.09 1.60 -2.48
C GLY A 35 -25.47 0.46 -1.52
N LEU A 36 -24.50 -0.16 -0.84
CA LEU A 36 -24.72 -1.33 0.02
C LEU A 36 -24.73 -0.96 1.50
N PHE A 37 -23.78 -0.15 1.96
CA PHE A 37 -23.61 0.16 3.37
C PHE A 37 -23.17 1.61 3.63
N PRO A 38 -23.97 2.42 4.38
CA PRO A 38 -23.57 3.75 4.78
C PRO A 38 -22.56 3.69 5.92
N ARG A 39 -21.38 4.30 5.73
CA ARG A 39 -20.34 4.42 6.75
C ARG A 39 -19.85 5.86 6.92
N ARG A 40 -19.14 6.11 8.01
CA ARG A 40 -18.37 7.33 8.20
C ARG A 40 -17.07 7.26 7.42
N VAL A 41 -16.66 8.40 6.88
CA VAL A 41 -15.39 8.58 6.16
C VAL A 41 -14.72 9.88 6.57
N ILE A 42 -13.46 10.04 6.17
CA ILE A 42 -12.69 11.26 6.25
C ILE A 42 -12.79 11.97 4.89
N GLY A 43 -13.33 13.17 4.91
CA GLY A 43 -13.45 14.05 3.76
C GLY A 43 -12.81 15.41 4.00
N VAL A 44 -13.07 16.34 3.08
CA VAL A 44 -12.59 17.72 3.15
C VAL A 44 -13.78 18.67 3.13
N ASN A 45 -13.75 19.65 4.03
CA ASN A 45 -14.75 20.71 4.15
C ASN A 45 -16.19 20.17 4.28
N GLY A 46 -16.37 19.05 4.98
CA GLY A 46 -17.66 18.39 5.19
C GLY A 46 -18.20 17.61 3.99
N THR A 47 -17.36 17.37 2.97
CA THR A 47 -17.75 16.65 1.74
C THR A 47 -16.79 15.51 1.43
N TRP A 48 -17.32 14.46 0.79
CA TRP A 48 -16.54 13.33 0.29
C TRP A 48 -17.04 12.94 -1.11
N PRO A 49 -16.14 12.62 -2.07
CA PRO A 49 -14.68 12.55 -1.93
C PRO A 49 -13.99 13.93 -1.76
N PRO A 50 -12.77 13.99 -1.22
CA PRO A 50 -11.97 15.22 -1.20
C PRO A 50 -11.82 15.81 -2.62
N PRO A 51 -11.84 17.15 -2.79
CA PRO A 51 -11.77 17.78 -4.11
C PRO A 51 -10.49 17.39 -4.89
N PRO A 52 -10.59 17.10 -6.20
CA PRO A 52 -9.42 16.94 -7.07
C PRO A 52 -8.55 18.20 -7.08
N LEU A 53 -7.24 18.01 -7.20
CA LEU A 53 -6.29 19.08 -7.48
C LEU A 53 -6.01 19.12 -8.99
N ASP A 54 -6.07 20.31 -9.59
CA ASP A 54 -5.92 20.52 -11.03
C ASP A 54 -5.17 21.84 -11.24
N ILE A 55 -3.89 21.74 -11.59
CA ILE A 55 -2.92 22.86 -11.55
C ILE A 55 -2.12 22.89 -12.85
N SER A 56 -1.67 24.06 -13.30
CA SER A 56 -0.73 24.18 -14.43
C SER A 56 0.72 24.24 -13.95
N THR A 57 1.68 23.77 -14.75
CA THR A 57 3.12 23.84 -14.43
C THR A 57 3.67 25.25 -14.21
N ASP A 58 2.96 26.29 -14.66
CA ASP A 58 3.37 27.68 -14.45
C ASP A 58 3.04 28.18 -13.03
N ASP A 59 2.20 27.46 -12.28
CA ASP A 59 1.75 27.83 -10.94
C ASP A 59 2.38 26.94 -9.86
N SER A 60 2.67 27.50 -8.69
CA SER A 60 2.99 26.71 -7.49
C SER A 60 1.72 26.38 -6.70
N LEU A 61 1.71 25.24 -6.01
CA LEU A 61 0.62 24.88 -5.09
C LEU A 61 0.99 25.25 -3.66
N LEU A 62 0.07 25.90 -2.94
CA LEU A 62 0.12 26.08 -1.50
C LEU A 62 -1.17 25.56 -0.87
N LEU A 63 -1.10 24.38 -0.23
CA LEU A 63 -2.25 23.72 0.39
C LEU A 63 -2.17 23.88 1.91
N HIS A 64 -3.11 24.64 2.48
CA HIS A 64 -3.32 24.78 3.91
C HIS A 64 -4.27 23.69 4.42
N ALA A 65 -3.76 22.76 5.21
CA ALA A 65 -4.54 21.70 5.82
C ALA A 65 -4.81 22.00 7.30
N TYR A 66 -6.06 21.84 7.72
CA TYR A 66 -6.51 21.96 9.11
C TYR A 66 -7.13 20.65 9.54
N ASN A 67 -6.72 20.13 10.69
CA ASN A 67 -7.19 18.85 11.19
C ASN A 67 -8.33 19.03 12.21
N SER A 68 -9.58 18.86 11.78
CA SER A 68 -10.74 18.81 12.67
C SER A 68 -11.09 17.39 13.15
N LEU A 69 -10.31 16.38 12.76
CA LEU A 69 -10.47 15.01 13.22
C LEU A 69 -10.06 14.87 14.69
N ASP A 70 -10.43 13.77 15.32
CA ASP A 70 -10.01 13.42 16.68
C ASP A 70 -8.74 12.57 16.74
N THR A 71 -8.11 12.34 15.59
CA THR A 71 -6.83 11.64 15.40
C THR A 71 -5.82 12.55 14.68
N VAL A 72 -4.53 12.20 14.75
CA VAL A 72 -3.46 12.90 14.02
C VAL A 72 -3.65 12.67 12.53
N SER A 73 -3.30 13.64 11.68
CA SER A 73 -3.45 13.50 10.22
C SER A 73 -2.34 14.21 9.45
N THR A 74 -2.07 13.76 8.24
CA THR A 74 -1.11 14.34 7.29
C THR A 74 -1.65 14.24 5.87
N LEU A 75 -0.98 14.90 4.92
CA LEU A 75 -1.24 14.77 3.50
C LEU A 75 0.07 14.53 2.76
N HIS A 76 0.19 13.37 2.12
CA HIS A 76 1.27 13.06 1.20
C HIS A 76 0.84 13.33 -0.24
N HIS A 77 1.68 14.01 -1.01
CA HIS A 77 1.46 14.27 -2.43
C HIS A 77 2.27 13.27 -3.23
N HIS A 78 1.64 12.14 -3.53
CA HIS A 78 2.26 10.96 -4.12
C HIS A 78 2.99 11.29 -5.41
N GLY A 79 4.28 10.95 -5.46
CA GLY A 79 5.15 11.13 -6.63
C GLY A 79 5.75 12.54 -6.78
N MET A 80 5.46 13.47 -5.88
CA MET A 80 6.08 14.80 -5.89
C MET A 80 7.48 14.77 -5.26
N TYR A 81 8.42 15.51 -5.84
CA TYR A 81 9.84 15.42 -5.43
C TYR A 81 10.18 16.17 -4.13
N PHE A 82 9.46 17.25 -3.79
CA PHE A 82 9.78 18.10 -2.64
C PHE A 82 11.27 18.48 -2.55
N ASN A 83 11.85 18.88 -3.68
CA ASN A 83 13.27 19.18 -3.80
C ASN A 83 13.73 20.18 -2.73
N SER A 84 14.70 19.77 -1.89
CA SER A 84 15.22 20.59 -0.78
C SER A 84 14.18 20.98 0.30
N SER A 85 13.03 20.32 0.32
CA SER A 85 11.92 20.59 1.23
C SER A 85 11.24 19.30 1.71
N SER A 86 12.01 18.22 1.94
CA SER A 86 11.47 16.89 2.28
C SER A 86 10.58 16.86 3.53
N TRP A 87 10.65 17.86 4.40
CA TRP A 87 9.72 18.03 5.54
C TRP A 87 8.29 18.44 5.14
N MET A 88 8.04 18.70 3.85
CA MET A 88 6.70 18.93 3.27
C MET A 88 6.12 17.66 2.63
N ASP A 89 6.80 16.53 2.73
CA ASP A 89 6.41 15.29 2.06
C ASP A 89 5.13 14.65 2.62
N GLY A 90 4.88 14.77 3.93
CA GLY A 90 3.62 14.35 4.55
C GLY A 90 3.61 12.97 5.24
N ALA A 91 4.71 12.22 5.23
CA ALA A 91 4.81 10.92 5.90
C ALA A 91 5.05 11.05 7.42
N VAL A 92 4.11 10.55 8.24
CA VAL A 92 4.22 10.58 9.71
C VAL A 92 5.44 9.76 10.17
N GLY A 93 6.25 10.34 11.05
CA GLY A 93 7.46 9.70 11.59
C GLY A 93 8.66 9.75 10.62
N VAL A 94 8.48 10.24 9.40
CA VAL A 94 9.56 10.45 8.42
C VAL A 94 9.78 11.94 8.19
N SER A 95 8.79 12.63 7.60
CA SER A 95 8.88 14.05 7.26
C SER A 95 8.29 14.97 8.33
N GLU A 96 7.35 14.48 9.14
CA GLU A 96 6.70 15.28 10.18
C GLU A 96 6.08 14.44 11.32
N CYS A 97 5.69 15.09 12.42
CA CYS A 97 4.92 14.48 13.52
C CYS A 97 3.41 14.37 13.21
N GLY A 98 2.96 14.99 12.11
CA GLY A 98 1.56 15.12 11.75
C GLY A 98 0.83 16.27 12.45
N MET A 99 -0.32 16.65 11.88
CA MET A 99 -1.17 17.71 12.39
C MET A 99 -1.92 17.24 13.64
N PRO A 100 -1.79 17.92 14.79
CA PRO A 100 -2.51 17.57 16.02
C PRO A 100 -4.02 17.45 15.81
N ALA A 101 -4.63 16.48 16.47
CA ALA A 101 -6.08 16.32 16.48
C ALA A 101 -6.80 17.56 17.01
N ARG A 102 -8.02 17.80 16.52
CA ARG A 102 -8.95 18.84 17.02
C ARG A 102 -8.42 20.26 16.95
N GLY A 103 -7.74 20.62 15.85
CA GLY A 103 -7.40 22.01 15.52
C GLY A 103 -5.94 22.25 15.13
N GLY A 104 -5.11 21.22 15.00
CA GLY A 104 -3.79 21.34 14.40
C GLY A 104 -3.86 21.68 12.91
N GLY A 105 -2.73 22.09 12.32
CA GLY A 105 -2.66 22.37 10.89
C GLY A 105 -1.23 22.35 10.37
N ASN A 106 -1.11 22.20 9.04
CA ASN A 106 0.15 22.30 8.33
C ASN A 106 -0.09 22.94 6.96
N SER A 107 0.96 23.42 6.31
CA SER A 107 0.89 23.98 4.96
C SER A 107 1.93 23.32 4.08
N TYR A 108 1.45 22.71 2.99
CA TYR A 108 2.27 21.98 2.03
C TYR A 108 2.50 22.87 0.82
N SER A 109 3.75 23.20 0.54
CA SER A 109 4.12 24.02 -0.61
C SER A 109 4.85 23.17 -1.64
N ILE A 110 4.38 23.23 -2.88
CA ILE A 110 4.96 22.51 -4.01
C ILE A 110 5.30 23.53 -5.09
N ASP A 111 6.59 23.75 -5.28
CA ASP A 111 7.11 24.57 -6.38
C ASP A 111 7.14 23.72 -7.66
N ILE A 112 5.99 23.63 -8.32
CA ILE A 112 5.82 22.87 -9.57
C ILE A 112 6.71 23.41 -10.70
N PRO A 113 6.84 24.73 -10.93
CA PRO A 113 7.77 25.26 -11.92
C PRO A 113 9.22 24.80 -11.69
N ALA A 114 9.67 24.81 -10.43
CA ALA A 114 11.03 24.38 -10.09
C ALA A 114 11.21 22.86 -10.11
N SER A 115 10.16 22.07 -9.83
CA SER A 115 10.23 20.61 -9.87
C SER A 115 10.31 20.06 -11.30
N GLY A 116 9.76 20.80 -12.27
CA GLY A 116 9.66 20.36 -13.66
C GLY A 116 8.77 19.13 -13.83
N GLN A 117 7.86 18.88 -12.88
CA GLN A 117 6.93 17.75 -12.90
C GLN A 117 5.60 18.14 -13.56
N TRP A 118 5.04 17.22 -14.34
CA TRP A 118 3.68 17.29 -14.89
C TRP A 118 3.11 15.87 -15.05
N GLY A 119 1.81 15.76 -15.31
CA GLY A 119 1.11 14.49 -15.50
C GLY A 119 0.18 14.14 -14.35
N THR A 120 0.02 12.84 -14.09
CA THR A 120 -1.00 12.30 -13.18
C THR A 120 -0.41 11.85 -11.84
N TYR A 121 -0.89 12.48 -10.78
CA TYR A 121 -0.52 12.26 -9.39
C TYR A 121 -1.78 12.13 -8.53
N TRP A 122 -1.60 12.01 -7.23
CA TRP A 122 -2.70 12.01 -6.26
C TRP A 122 -2.18 12.44 -4.89
N VAL A 123 -3.10 12.81 -4.00
CA VAL A 123 -2.81 13.20 -2.63
C VAL A 123 -3.64 12.33 -1.70
N HIS A 124 -3.04 11.84 -0.63
CA HIS A 124 -3.72 11.00 0.34
C HIS A 124 -3.18 11.20 1.76
N ALA A 125 -3.93 10.75 2.76
CA ALA A 125 -3.42 10.70 4.12
C ALA A 125 -2.26 9.72 4.24
N HIS A 126 -1.24 10.08 5.01
CA HIS A 126 -0.07 9.23 5.32
C HIS A 126 0.11 9.14 6.85
N ALA A 127 -1.02 8.99 7.53
CA ALA A 127 -1.16 8.92 8.98
C ALA A 127 -2.09 7.73 9.29
N SER A 128 -1.49 6.56 9.53
CA SER A 128 -2.21 5.27 9.51
C SER A 128 -3.01 5.10 8.21
N GLY A 129 -3.96 4.15 8.16
CA GLY A 129 -4.83 3.97 6.99
C GLY A 129 -5.98 4.96 6.86
N GLN A 130 -5.78 6.23 7.20
CA GLN A 130 -6.81 7.27 7.04
C GLN A 130 -7.29 7.45 5.58
N TYR A 131 -6.46 7.09 4.60
CA TYR A 131 -6.88 7.17 3.20
C TYR A 131 -7.81 6.01 2.81
N VAL A 132 -7.73 4.85 3.48
CA VAL A 132 -8.73 3.77 3.40
C VAL A 132 -10.09 4.28 3.84
N ASP A 133 -10.09 5.13 4.87
CA ASP A 133 -11.28 5.84 5.36
C ASP A 133 -11.67 7.05 4.48
N GLY A 134 -11.07 7.24 3.32
CA GLY A 134 -11.57 8.13 2.27
C GLY A 134 -10.77 9.42 2.03
N LEU A 135 -9.71 9.71 2.81
CA LEU A 135 -8.87 10.89 2.62
C LEU A 135 -7.86 10.69 1.48
N ARG A 136 -8.37 10.70 0.23
CA ARG A 136 -7.61 10.58 -1.01
C ARG A 136 -8.26 11.37 -2.15
N ALA A 137 -7.46 12.00 -3.01
CA ALA A 137 -7.93 12.72 -4.19
C ALA A 137 -6.91 12.69 -5.34
N PRO A 138 -7.35 12.69 -6.61
CA PRO A 138 -6.44 12.81 -7.74
C PRO A 138 -5.83 14.21 -7.81
N PHE A 139 -4.62 14.29 -8.36
CA PHE A 139 -3.87 15.52 -8.57
C PHE A 139 -3.29 15.54 -9.99
N VAL A 140 -3.78 16.44 -10.83
CA VAL A 140 -3.31 16.60 -12.21
C VAL A 140 -2.49 17.88 -12.33
N ILE A 141 -1.32 17.77 -12.97
CA ILE A 141 -0.47 18.90 -13.31
C ILE A 141 -0.35 18.99 -14.83
N HIS A 142 -0.87 20.08 -15.41
CA HIS A 142 -0.91 20.29 -16.86
C HIS A 142 0.36 20.96 -17.38
N PRO A 143 1.10 20.34 -18.32
CA PRO A 143 2.24 20.99 -18.97
C PRO A 143 1.75 22.16 -19.85
N PRO A 144 2.63 23.14 -20.17
CA PRO A 144 2.25 24.26 -21.03
C PRO A 144 2.03 23.80 -22.48
N LYS A 145 2.59 22.64 -22.82
CA LYS A 145 2.42 21.97 -24.10
C LYS A 145 2.42 20.46 -23.89
N GLU A 146 1.32 19.83 -24.24
CA GLU A 146 1.19 18.39 -24.26
C GLU A 146 2.05 17.74 -25.34
N VAL A 147 2.60 16.57 -25.04
CA VAL A 147 3.39 15.76 -25.98
C VAL A 147 2.49 15.19 -27.08
N TYR A 148 1.32 14.71 -26.69
CA TYR A 148 0.33 14.07 -27.55
C TYR A 148 -0.88 14.96 -27.80
N SER A 149 -1.50 14.82 -28.98
CA SER A 149 -2.70 15.57 -29.34
C SER A 149 -3.95 14.79 -28.94
N TYR A 150 -4.83 15.43 -28.21
CA TYR A 150 -6.16 14.92 -27.84
C TYR A 150 -7.14 16.08 -27.75
N ASP A 151 -8.44 15.79 -27.82
CA ASP A 151 -9.49 16.82 -27.82
C ASP A 151 -9.95 17.18 -26.40
N GLU A 152 -10.05 16.20 -25.51
CA GLU A 152 -10.49 16.35 -24.12
C GLU A 152 -9.81 15.30 -23.23
N GLU A 153 -9.86 15.49 -21.91
CA GLU A 153 -9.34 14.54 -20.94
C GLU A 153 -10.26 14.30 -19.75
N PHE A 154 -10.10 13.16 -19.12
CA PHE A 154 -10.77 12.75 -17.89
C PHE A 154 -9.81 12.01 -16.97
N THR A 155 -10.00 12.14 -15.67
CA THR A 155 -9.35 11.30 -14.67
C THR A 155 -10.28 10.16 -14.29
N VAL A 156 -9.78 8.93 -14.37
CA VAL A 156 -10.44 7.70 -13.92
C VAL A 156 -9.85 7.33 -12.57
N VAL A 157 -10.66 7.39 -11.52
CA VAL A 157 -10.22 7.04 -10.17
C VAL A 157 -10.76 5.65 -9.84
N LEU A 158 -9.83 4.74 -9.56
CA LEU A 158 -10.09 3.40 -9.07
C LEU A 158 -9.78 3.34 -7.59
N GLY A 159 -10.54 2.53 -6.85
CA GLY A 159 -10.28 2.28 -5.44
C GLY A 159 -11.07 1.09 -4.94
N ASP A 160 -10.58 0.45 -3.89
CA ASP A 160 -11.36 -0.45 -3.07
C ASP A 160 -12.17 0.31 -2.01
N TRP A 161 -13.16 -0.38 -1.47
CA TRP A 161 -14.09 0.14 -0.49
C TRP A 161 -14.39 -0.90 0.58
N TYR A 162 -14.31 -0.46 1.82
CA TYR A 162 -14.58 -1.26 3.02
C TYR A 162 -15.83 -0.71 3.70
N HIS A 163 -16.60 -1.55 4.38
CA HIS A 163 -17.76 -1.14 5.18
C HIS A 163 -17.36 -0.77 6.61
N ASP A 164 -16.29 -1.37 7.11
CA ASP A 164 -15.68 -1.05 8.40
C ASP A 164 -14.53 -0.03 8.26
N GLU A 165 -14.36 0.80 9.29
CA GLU A 165 -13.25 1.76 9.36
C GLU A 165 -11.91 1.05 9.48
N HIS A 166 -10.85 1.68 8.94
CA HIS A 166 -9.48 1.17 9.02
C HIS A 166 -9.09 0.76 10.44
N SER A 167 -9.42 1.60 11.42
CA SER A 167 -9.11 1.34 12.84
C SER A 167 -9.69 0.02 13.37
N VAL A 168 -10.82 -0.44 12.83
CA VAL A 168 -11.43 -1.72 13.19
C VAL A 168 -10.74 -2.87 12.48
N LEU A 169 -10.43 -2.69 11.20
CA LEU A 169 -9.80 -3.70 10.34
C LEU A 169 -8.35 -3.98 10.74
N ILE A 170 -7.59 -2.96 11.11
CA ILE A 170 -6.19 -3.13 11.51
C ILE A 170 -6.04 -3.90 12.81
N ASP A 171 -6.97 -3.72 13.76
CA ASP A 171 -7.03 -4.49 15.02
C ASP A 171 -7.36 -5.98 14.78
N GLN A 172 -8.02 -6.30 13.66
CA GLN A 172 -8.31 -7.67 13.25
C GLN A 172 -7.11 -8.30 12.52
N PHE A 173 -6.48 -7.55 11.63
CA PHE A 173 -5.35 -7.98 10.82
C PHE A 173 -4.08 -8.19 11.66
N ILE A 174 -3.67 -7.19 12.45
CA ILE A 174 -2.49 -7.30 13.32
C ILE A 174 -2.93 -7.90 14.67
N SER A 175 -3.27 -9.18 14.64
CA SER A 175 -3.84 -9.89 15.79
C SER A 175 -3.25 -11.29 15.97
N VAL A 176 -3.17 -11.75 17.22
CA VAL A 176 -2.85 -13.15 17.52
C VAL A 176 -3.93 -14.13 17.04
N ALA A 177 -5.12 -13.62 16.72
CA ALA A 177 -6.22 -14.39 16.15
C ALA A 177 -6.05 -14.61 14.64
N ASP A 178 -5.20 -13.82 13.98
CA ASP A 178 -4.85 -13.96 12.57
C ASP A 178 -3.33 -14.20 12.41
N PRO A 179 -2.84 -15.42 12.75
CA PRO A 179 -1.43 -15.75 12.58
C PRO A 179 -1.04 -15.87 11.10
N GLY A 180 -2.02 -16.04 10.19
CA GLY A 180 -1.80 -16.08 8.75
C GLY A 180 -1.39 -14.73 8.19
N GLY A 181 -1.86 -13.64 8.81
CA GLY A 181 -1.70 -12.30 8.26
C GLY A 181 -2.54 -12.14 7.00
N ALA A 182 -3.78 -12.63 7.04
CA ALA A 182 -4.71 -12.54 5.93
C ALA A 182 -5.24 -11.11 5.84
N GLU A 183 -4.92 -10.41 4.76
CA GLU A 183 -5.32 -9.01 4.62
C GLU A 183 -6.85 -8.87 4.61
N PRO A 184 -7.39 -7.81 5.22
CA PRO A 184 -8.80 -7.49 5.09
C PRO A 184 -9.18 -7.32 3.61
N VAL A 185 -10.04 -8.19 3.11
CA VAL A 185 -10.57 -8.11 1.75
C VAL A 185 -11.64 -7.02 1.69
N PRO A 186 -11.62 -6.11 0.68
CA PRO A 186 -12.63 -5.07 0.56
C PRO A 186 -14.02 -5.62 0.26
N ASP A 187 -15.04 -4.86 0.65
CA ASP A 187 -16.45 -5.21 0.43
C ASP A 187 -16.92 -4.86 -1.00
N ALA A 188 -16.31 -3.85 -1.61
CA ALA A 188 -16.63 -3.41 -2.97
C ALA A 188 -15.45 -2.75 -3.68
N ALA A 189 -15.52 -2.69 -5.01
CA ALA A 189 -14.70 -1.84 -5.85
C ALA A 189 -15.44 -0.53 -6.18
N LEU A 190 -14.66 0.53 -6.42
CA LEU A 190 -15.13 1.84 -6.85
C LEU A 190 -14.43 2.28 -8.13
N ILE A 191 -15.23 2.78 -9.07
CA ILE A 191 -14.78 3.55 -10.23
C ILE A 191 -15.61 4.83 -10.33
N TYR A 192 -14.95 5.96 -10.51
CA TYR A 192 -15.57 7.27 -10.68
C TYR A 192 -14.66 8.22 -11.47
N PHE A 193 -15.20 9.35 -11.91
CA PHE A 193 -14.54 10.22 -12.88
C PHE A 193 -14.43 11.66 -12.39
N ALA A 194 -13.34 12.32 -12.77
CA ALA A 194 -13.14 13.76 -12.58
C ALA A 194 -12.72 14.44 -13.89
N GLN A 195 -13.01 15.74 -13.98
CA GLN A 195 -12.59 16.60 -15.07
C GLN A 195 -12.45 18.03 -14.55
N ASN A 196 -11.36 18.73 -14.90
CA ASN A 196 -11.13 20.13 -14.56
C ASN A 196 -11.36 20.44 -13.07
N GLY A 197 -10.72 19.68 -12.18
CA GLY A 197 -10.86 19.86 -10.73
C GLY A 197 -12.22 19.49 -10.12
N THR A 198 -13.14 18.85 -10.85
CA THR A 198 -14.48 18.50 -10.36
C THR A 198 -14.86 17.06 -10.69
N TYR A 199 -15.52 16.37 -9.76
CA TYR A 199 -16.07 15.03 -10.01
C TYR A 199 -17.32 15.05 -10.89
N LEU A 200 -17.45 14.05 -11.77
CA LEU A 200 -18.65 13.88 -12.59
C LEU A 200 -19.81 13.32 -11.76
N GLY A 201 -21.00 13.85 -11.99
CA GLY A 201 -22.22 13.36 -11.36
C GLY A 201 -22.71 12.03 -11.93
N PRO A 202 -23.75 11.43 -11.31
CA PRO A 202 -24.35 10.20 -11.80
C PRO A 202 -24.88 10.34 -13.23
N ARG A 203 -24.86 9.24 -13.97
CA ARG A 203 -25.42 9.13 -15.31
C ARG A 203 -26.88 9.60 -15.30
N THR A 204 -27.24 10.43 -16.28
CA THR A 204 -28.60 10.96 -16.43
C THR A 204 -29.63 9.84 -16.42
N GLY A 205 -30.69 9.99 -15.61
CA GLY A 205 -31.76 9.00 -15.48
C GLY A 205 -31.50 7.92 -14.42
N THR A 206 -30.34 7.92 -13.76
CA THR A 206 -30.07 7.11 -12.57
C THR A 206 -30.40 7.90 -11.30
N SER A 207 -30.67 7.17 -10.21
CA SER A 207 -30.90 7.75 -8.88
C SER A 207 -30.17 6.87 -7.87
N PRO A 208 -28.83 6.99 -7.78
CA PRO A 208 -28.04 6.14 -6.88
C PRO A 208 -28.49 6.31 -5.44
N GLN A 209 -28.38 5.22 -4.65
CA GLN A 209 -28.62 5.26 -3.21
C GLN A 209 -27.41 5.83 -2.44
N SER A 210 -26.75 6.83 -3.03
CA SER A 210 -25.60 7.51 -2.46
C SER A 210 -26.00 8.90 -1.99
N ASN A 211 -25.46 9.32 -0.85
CA ASN A 211 -25.52 10.70 -0.37
C ASN A 211 -24.47 11.60 -1.06
N SER A 212 -23.64 11.05 -1.95
CA SER A 212 -22.64 11.79 -2.72
C SER A 212 -23.25 12.37 -4.01
N ALA A 213 -22.75 13.53 -4.42
CA ALA A 213 -23.08 14.14 -5.71
C ALA A 213 -22.32 13.50 -6.89
N VAL A 214 -21.45 12.52 -6.61
CA VAL A 214 -20.59 11.84 -7.58
C VAL A 214 -21.25 10.57 -8.12
N GLY A 215 -21.06 10.30 -9.41
CA GLY A 215 -21.45 9.03 -10.02
C GLY A 215 -20.37 7.96 -9.77
N PHE A 216 -20.76 6.86 -9.13
CA PHE A 216 -19.90 5.69 -8.89
C PHE A 216 -20.39 4.47 -9.68
N ASN A 217 -19.45 3.61 -10.06
CA ASN A 217 -19.69 2.28 -10.62
C ASN A 217 -20.63 2.33 -11.84
N GLU A 218 -21.72 1.55 -11.85
CA GLU A 218 -22.66 1.50 -12.96
C GLU A 218 -23.42 2.82 -13.17
N ASN A 219 -23.39 3.70 -12.17
CA ASN A 219 -23.93 5.05 -12.25
C ASN A 219 -22.90 6.08 -12.73
N ALA A 220 -21.62 5.71 -12.92
CA ALA A 220 -20.58 6.55 -13.47
C ALA A 220 -20.55 6.47 -15.01
N THR A 221 -20.31 7.60 -15.68
CA THR A 221 -20.14 7.59 -17.14
C THR A 221 -19.19 8.66 -17.66
N LEU A 222 -18.49 8.34 -18.75
CA LEU A 222 -17.71 9.28 -19.56
C LEU A 222 -18.50 9.68 -20.82
N PRO A 223 -18.76 10.98 -21.04
CA PRO A 223 -19.50 11.45 -22.22
C PRO A 223 -18.57 11.60 -23.43
N PHE A 224 -18.62 10.66 -24.37
CA PHE A 224 -17.80 10.70 -25.58
C PHE A 224 -18.54 11.33 -26.76
N GLN A 225 -17.83 12.17 -27.50
CA GLN A 225 -18.29 12.73 -28.78
C GLN A 225 -17.63 11.96 -29.93
N PRO A 226 -18.39 11.58 -30.98
CA PRO A 226 -17.87 10.80 -32.09
C PRO A 226 -16.65 11.41 -32.76
N GLY A 227 -15.62 10.59 -32.99
CA GLY A 227 -14.39 10.97 -33.69
C GLY A 227 -13.39 11.78 -32.87
N LYS A 228 -13.72 12.20 -31.64
CA LYS A 228 -12.76 12.83 -30.74
C LYS A 228 -11.79 11.82 -30.12
N THR A 229 -10.60 12.25 -29.78
CA THR A 229 -9.63 11.47 -28.99
C THR A 229 -9.56 12.00 -27.57
N TYR A 230 -9.66 11.10 -26.59
CA TYR A 230 -9.65 11.42 -25.17
C TYR A 230 -8.39 10.89 -24.51
N ARG A 231 -7.77 11.68 -23.62
CA ARG A 231 -6.79 11.18 -22.65
C ARG A 231 -7.52 10.76 -21.38
N LEU A 232 -7.37 9.50 -20.98
CA LEU A 232 -7.89 8.99 -19.71
C LEU A 232 -6.73 8.79 -18.74
N ARG A 233 -6.70 9.56 -17.66
CA ARG A 233 -5.70 9.51 -16.59
C ARG A 233 -6.18 8.52 -15.52
N ILE A 234 -5.74 7.28 -15.58
CA ILE A 234 -6.19 6.21 -14.70
C ILE A 234 -5.28 6.19 -13.48
N VAL A 235 -5.86 6.27 -12.28
CA VAL A 235 -5.15 6.20 -11.00
C VAL A 235 -5.79 5.16 -10.09
N ASN A 236 -4.98 4.24 -9.56
CA ASN A 236 -5.42 3.32 -8.53
C ASN A 236 -5.10 3.88 -7.13
N THR A 237 -6.14 4.29 -6.42
CA THR A 237 -6.06 4.89 -5.07
C THR A 237 -6.42 3.92 -3.95
N SER A 238 -6.52 2.61 -4.25
CA SER A 238 -6.88 1.54 -3.31
C SER A 238 -5.99 1.45 -2.08
N ALA A 239 -6.50 0.81 -1.03
CA ALA A 239 -5.72 0.31 0.10
C ALA A 239 -4.95 -0.96 -0.24
N PHE A 240 -5.55 -1.83 -1.05
CA PHE A 240 -5.09 -3.19 -1.29
C PHE A 240 -5.35 -3.65 -2.73
N ALA A 241 -6.55 -3.44 -3.26
CA ALA A 241 -6.95 -4.04 -4.52
C ALA A 241 -6.18 -3.49 -5.73
N MET A 242 -5.67 -4.40 -6.56
CA MET A 242 -5.16 -4.11 -7.89
C MET A 242 -6.30 -4.24 -8.91
N PHE A 243 -6.16 -3.58 -10.06
CA PHE A 243 -7.22 -3.54 -11.07
C PHE A 243 -6.74 -3.90 -12.46
N TYR A 244 -7.61 -4.60 -13.19
CA TYR A 244 -7.54 -4.82 -14.62
C TYR A 244 -8.53 -3.89 -15.32
N PHE A 245 -8.02 -2.91 -16.06
CA PHE A 245 -8.83 -1.88 -16.71
C PHE A 245 -8.85 -2.04 -18.23
N TRP A 246 -10.05 -2.08 -18.82
CA TRP A 246 -10.22 -1.99 -20.28
C TRP A 246 -11.57 -1.42 -20.67
N ILE A 247 -11.72 -1.11 -21.97
CA ILE A 247 -12.92 -0.47 -22.52
C ILE A 247 -13.41 -1.30 -23.70
N ASP A 248 -14.66 -1.76 -23.61
CA ASP A 248 -15.25 -2.55 -24.69
C ASP A 248 -15.33 -1.75 -25.99
N GLY A 249 -14.96 -2.40 -27.09
CA GLY A 249 -15.04 -1.82 -28.43
C GLY A 249 -14.08 -0.66 -28.72
N HIS A 250 -13.11 -0.39 -27.83
CA HIS A 250 -12.12 0.67 -27.98
C HIS A 250 -10.70 0.13 -27.83
N ASN A 251 -9.79 0.67 -28.64
CA ASN A 251 -8.37 0.45 -28.45
C ASN A 251 -7.83 1.48 -27.45
N MET A 252 -6.84 1.10 -26.66
CA MET A 252 -6.12 2.01 -25.78
C MET A 252 -4.65 2.11 -26.20
N THR A 253 -4.03 3.23 -25.90
CA THR A 253 -2.60 3.44 -26.14
C THR A 253 -2.02 4.19 -24.95
N VAL A 254 -1.13 3.55 -24.20
CA VAL A 254 -0.46 4.17 -23.05
C VAL A 254 0.48 5.26 -23.56
N VAL A 255 0.43 6.41 -22.89
CA VAL A 255 1.25 7.60 -23.20
C VAL A 255 1.93 8.22 -21.99
N GLU A 256 1.53 7.84 -20.77
CA GLU A 256 2.14 8.30 -19.52
C GLU A 256 2.15 7.17 -18.49
N VAL A 257 3.23 7.04 -17.74
CA VAL A 257 3.35 6.15 -16.56
C VAL A 257 3.84 6.98 -15.37
N ASP A 258 3.05 7.05 -14.30
CA ASP A 258 3.40 7.76 -13.06
C ASP A 258 3.92 9.21 -13.31
N GLY A 259 3.29 9.95 -14.23
CA GLY A 259 3.71 11.30 -14.63
C GLY A 259 4.96 11.36 -15.54
N THR A 260 5.40 10.24 -16.11
CA THR A 260 6.47 10.19 -17.12
C THR A 260 5.84 9.92 -18.48
N ASP A 261 5.91 10.89 -19.40
CA ASP A 261 5.47 10.66 -20.78
C ASP A 261 6.34 9.58 -21.44
N ILE A 262 5.70 8.59 -22.04
CA ILE A 262 6.32 7.47 -22.76
C ILE A 262 5.96 7.52 -24.24
N GLU A 263 6.75 6.86 -25.10
CA GLU A 263 6.36 6.57 -26.48
C GLU A 263 5.05 5.76 -26.50
N GLU A 264 4.20 6.00 -27.51
CA GLU A 264 2.90 5.32 -27.66
C GLU A 264 3.05 3.80 -27.56
N TYR A 265 2.39 3.21 -26.56
CA TYR A 265 2.39 1.77 -26.33
C TYR A 265 0.96 1.22 -26.44
N PRO A 266 0.57 0.64 -27.58
CA PRO A 266 -0.76 0.05 -27.78
C PRO A 266 -1.01 -1.08 -26.78
N ILE A 267 -2.20 -1.08 -26.17
CA ILE A 267 -2.56 -2.07 -25.17
C ILE A 267 -4.07 -2.36 -25.20
N ASP A 268 -4.43 -3.61 -24.92
CA ASP A 268 -5.83 -4.04 -24.83
C ASP A 268 -6.37 -3.92 -23.39
N LEU A 269 -5.48 -4.03 -22.40
CA LEU A 269 -5.80 -4.00 -20.97
C LEU A 269 -4.64 -3.43 -20.16
N VAL A 270 -4.95 -2.56 -19.21
CA VAL A 270 -3.96 -2.03 -18.26
C VAL A 270 -4.16 -2.70 -16.91
N THR A 271 -3.12 -3.35 -16.39
CA THR A 271 -3.05 -3.74 -14.98
C THR A 271 -2.47 -2.60 -14.16
N LEU A 272 -3.15 -2.21 -13.07
CA LEU A 272 -2.73 -1.14 -12.19
C LEU A 272 -2.63 -1.64 -10.75
N SER A 273 -1.40 -1.68 -10.24
CA SER A 273 -1.17 -1.90 -8.82
C SER A 273 -1.63 -0.69 -8.01
N VAL A 274 -1.74 -0.84 -6.68
CA VAL A 274 -1.99 0.29 -5.79
C VAL A 274 -0.97 1.40 -6.06
N ALA A 275 -1.43 2.65 -6.06
CA ALA A 275 -0.67 3.89 -6.25
C ALA A 275 -0.09 4.14 -7.65
N GLN A 276 -0.23 3.21 -8.59
CA GLN A 276 0.18 3.43 -9.97
C GLN A 276 -0.80 4.30 -10.76
N ARG A 277 -0.26 5.02 -11.74
CA ARG A 277 -1.00 5.83 -12.69
C ARG A 277 -0.57 5.53 -14.11
N TYR A 278 -1.55 5.41 -15.00
CA TYR A 278 -1.34 5.33 -16.44
C TYR A 278 -2.24 6.33 -17.14
N SER A 279 -1.73 7.08 -18.10
CA SER A 279 -2.59 7.78 -19.06
C SER A 279 -2.69 6.99 -20.36
N VAL A 280 -3.91 6.82 -20.86
CA VAL A 280 -4.17 6.19 -22.16
C VAL A 280 -4.90 7.15 -23.10
N LEU A 281 -4.60 7.06 -24.39
CA LEU A 281 -5.39 7.68 -25.45
C LEU A 281 -6.47 6.72 -25.94
N VAL A 282 -7.68 7.24 -26.09
CA VAL A 282 -8.85 6.50 -26.58
C VAL A 282 -9.59 7.33 -27.61
N THR A 283 -9.65 6.87 -28.86
CA THR A 283 -10.41 7.54 -29.92
C THR A 283 -11.86 7.05 -29.93
N ALA A 284 -12.78 8.00 -29.77
CA ALA A 284 -14.20 7.77 -29.82
C ALA A 284 -14.64 7.31 -31.22
N ARG A 285 -15.46 6.27 -31.26
CA ARG A 285 -16.02 5.70 -32.49
C ARG A 285 -16.93 6.71 -33.18
N ASN A 286 -16.98 6.64 -34.52
CA ASN A 286 -17.91 7.44 -35.30
C ASN A 286 -19.37 6.95 -35.19
N ASP A 287 -19.57 5.70 -34.76
CA ASP A 287 -20.90 5.09 -34.61
C ASP A 287 -21.44 5.31 -33.19
N THR A 288 -22.58 6.00 -33.10
CA THR A 288 -23.30 6.30 -31.85
C THR A 288 -24.47 5.36 -31.58
N SER A 289 -24.58 4.23 -32.31
CA SER A 289 -25.68 3.27 -32.13
C SER A 289 -25.61 2.51 -30.79
N ALA A 290 -24.45 2.51 -30.13
CA ALA A 290 -24.19 1.82 -28.88
C ALA A 290 -23.38 2.70 -27.91
N ASN A 291 -23.69 2.54 -26.63
CA ASN A 291 -22.81 2.92 -25.52
C ASN A 291 -21.96 1.70 -25.13
N TRP A 292 -20.86 1.91 -24.42
CA TRP A 292 -19.86 0.85 -24.17
C TRP A 292 -19.52 0.72 -22.69
N VAL A 293 -19.31 -0.51 -22.23
CA VAL A 293 -18.87 -0.77 -20.85
C VAL A 293 -17.37 -0.47 -20.70
N ILE A 294 -17.04 0.15 -19.57
CA ILE A 294 -15.68 0.24 -19.02
C ILE A 294 -15.61 -0.80 -17.92
N HIS A 295 -14.59 -1.66 -17.95
CA HIS A 295 -14.35 -2.67 -16.94
C HIS A 295 -13.15 -2.26 -16.08
N ALA A 296 -13.27 -2.47 -14.76
CA ALA A 296 -12.18 -2.29 -13.80
C ALA A 296 -12.25 -3.43 -12.79
N ASN A 297 -11.81 -4.62 -13.18
CA ASN A 297 -11.97 -5.81 -12.35
C ASN A 297 -10.85 -5.91 -11.33
N MET A 298 -11.18 -6.26 -10.08
CA MET A 298 -10.18 -6.50 -9.04
C MET A 298 -9.36 -7.75 -9.37
N ASP A 299 -8.06 -7.68 -9.07
CA ASP A 299 -7.19 -8.85 -9.10
C ASP A 299 -7.43 -9.74 -7.89
N THR A 300 -8.26 -10.76 -8.05
CA THR A 300 -8.63 -11.67 -6.97
C THR A 300 -7.49 -12.58 -6.52
N ASP A 301 -6.41 -12.70 -7.29
CA ASP A 301 -5.22 -13.46 -6.91
C ASP A 301 -4.50 -12.83 -5.70
N MET A 302 -4.80 -11.56 -5.42
CA MET A 302 -4.33 -10.84 -4.24
C MET A 302 -5.05 -11.25 -2.95
N PHE A 303 -6.23 -11.88 -3.03
CA PHE A 303 -7.07 -12.14 -1.86
C PHE A 303 -6.92 -13.58 -1.38
N ASP A 304 -6.54 -13.76 -0.12
CA ASP A 304 -6.49 -15.08 0.54
C ASP A 304 -7.79 -15.88 0.39
N THR A 305 -8.93 -15.20 0.47
CA THR A 305 -10.24 -15.77 0.20
C THR A 305 -11.15 -14.69 -0.35
N VAL A 306 -11.76 -14.96 -1.50
CA VAL A 306 -12.77 -14.06 -2.09
C VAL A 306 -14.13 -14.31 -1.42
N PRO A 307 -14.72 -13.34 -0.69
CA PRO A 307 -16.03 -13.51 -0.09
C PRO A 307 -17.13 -13.63 -1.15
N ASP A 308 -18.14 -14.47 -0.91
CA ASP A 308 -19.30 -14.62 -1.81
C ASP A 308 -20.09 -13.31 -2.00
N THR A 309 -19.92 -12.35 -1.10
CA THR A 309 -20.57 -11.03 -1.13
C THR A 309 -19.85 -10.02 -2.01
N LEU A 310 -18.56 -10.23 -2.30
CA LEU A 310 -17.77 -9.32 -3.11
C LEU A 310 -18.08 -9.53 -4.59
N ASN A 311 -18.45 -8.45 -5.28
CA ASN A 311 -18.40 -8.42 -6.73
C ASN A 311 -17.05 -7.84 -7.18
N PRO A 312 -16.09 -8.67 -7.63
CA PRO A 312 -14.78 -8.19 -8.08
C PRO A 312 -14.86 -7.47 -9.44
N ASN A 313 -15.96 -7.65 -10.19
CA ASN A 313 -16.11 -7.10 -11.54
C ASN A 313 -16.94 -5.82 -11.48
N VAL A 314 -16.29 -4.67 -11.36
CA VAL A 314 -16.99 -3.37 -11.40
C VAL A 314 -16.95 -2.78 -12.80
N THR A 315 -18.08 -2.19 -13.18
CA THR A 315 -18.27 -1.60 -14.50
C THR A 315 -18.69 -0.13 -14.39
N ALA A 316 -18.29 0.65 -15.38
CA ALA A 316 -18.81 1.97 -15.67
C ALA A 316 -19.15 2.04 -17.17
N SER A 317 -19.46 3.23 -17.70
CA SER A 317 -19.87 3.33 -19.11
C SER A 317 -19.30 4.52 -19.87
N ILE A 318 -19.06 4.34 -21.17
CA ILE A 318 -18.92 5.43 -22.13
C ILE A 318 -20.27 5.69 -22.78
N THR A 319 -20.77 6.92 -22.65
CA THR A 319 -22.03 7.35 -23.25
C THR A 319 -21.78 8.23 -24.48
N TYR A 320 -22.25 7.77 -25.64
CA TYR A 320 -22.34 8.53 -26.89
C TYR A 320 -23.72 9.18 -27.06
N SER A 321 -24.77 8.50 -26.59
CA SER A 321 -26.16 8.98 -26.64
C SER A 321 -26.97 8.39 -25.50
N ASP A 322 -27.79 9.21 -24.84
CA ASP A 322 -28.71 8.78 -23.79
C ASP A 322 -29.73 7.72 -24.27
N SER A 323 -29.99 7.67 -25.58
CA SER A 323 -30.97 6.76 -26.18
C SER A 323 -30.40 5.42 -26.64
N ALA A 324 -29.07 5.29 -26.69
CA ALA A 324 -28.40 4.07 -27.15
C ALA A 324 -28.31 3.01 -26.03
N SER A 325 -28.39 1.74 -26.43
CA SER A 325 -28.19 0.62 -25.49
C SER A 325 -26.73 0.50 -25.07
N LEU A 326 -26.50 0.11 -23.82
CA LEU A 326 -25.17 -0.24 -23.31
C LEU A 326 -24.76 -1.62 -23.86
N THR A 327 -23.62 -1.69 -24.52
CA THR A 327 -23.02 -2.92 -25.04
C THR A 327 -21.96 -3.39 -24.06
N ASP A 328 -22.12 -4.61 -23.60
CA ASP A 328 -21.21 -5.33 -22.71
C ASP A 328 -20.70 -6.57 -23.45
N LEU A 329 -19.38 -6.64 -23.67
CA LEU A 329 -18.73 -7.78 -24.32
C LEU A 329 -18.30 -8.86 -23.32
N GLY A 330 -18.53 -8.64 -22.03
CA GLY A 330 -18.21 -9.55 -20.94
C GLY A 330 -16.74 -9.50 -20.52
N THR A 331 -16.37 -10.42 -19.63
CA THR A 331 -14.99 -10.52 -19.12
C THR A 331 -14.06 -11.18 -20.13
N ILE A 332 -12.78 -10.82 -20.08
CA ILE A 332 -11.76 -11.50 -20.86
C ILE A 332 -11.34 -12.82 -20.22
N GLN A 333 -10.76 -13.72 -21.01
CA GLN A 333 -10.44 -15.09 -20.57
C GLN A 333 -9.20 -15.17 -19.68
N ALA A 334 -8.24 -14.27 -19.87
CA ALA A 334 -7.00 -14.21 -19.10
C ALA A 334 -6.51 -12.78 -19.01
N TYR A 335 -6.09 -12.37 -17.82
CA TYR A 335 -5.40 -11.11 -17.58
C TYR A 335 -3.89 -11.29 -17.73
N SER A 336 -3.19 -10.22 -18.09
CA SER A 336 -1.73 -10.18 -18.18
C SER A 336 -1.24 -8.87 -17.61
N ASP A 337 -0.13 -8.92 -16.87
CA ASP A 337 0.50 -7.71 -16.35
C ASP A 337 1.09 -6.85 -17.46
N VAL A 338 1.21 -5.55 -17.17
CA VAL A 338 1.84 -4.59 -18.06
C VAL A 338 3.35 -4.83 -18.06
N ASP A 339 3.91 -5.05 -19.26
CA ASP A 339 5.35 -5.12 -19.48
C ASP A 339 5.97 -3.71 -19.49
N ASP A 340 6.09 -3.12 -18.30
CA ASP A 340 6.55 -1.74 -18.12
C ASP A 340 8.05 -1.56 -18.41
N ILE A 341 8.88 -2.61 -18.26
CA ILE A 341 10.31 -2.57 -18.62
C ILE A 341 10.52 -2.42 -20.14
N ALA A 342 9.52 -2.77 -20.96
CA ALA A 342 9.54 -2.56 -22.41
C ALA A 342 9.17 -1.13 -22.82
N MET A 343 8.66 -0.29 -21.91
CA MET A 343 8.24 1.08 -22.22
C MET A 343 9.43 2.06 -22.22
N ALA A 344 9.42 2.99 -23.17
CA ALA A 344 10.47 3.98 -23.35
C ALA A 344 9.94 5.40 -23.08
N PRO A 345 10.53 6.18 -22.15
CA PRO A 345 10.17 7.58 -21.97
C PRO A 345 10.42 8.45 -23.20
N VAL A 346 9.54 9.41 -23.50
CA VAL A 346 9.72 10.38 -24.61
C VAL A 346 10.96 11.23 -24.42
N VAL A 347 11.16 11.72 -23.19
CA VAL A 347 12.41 12.39 -22.81
C VAL A 347 13.42 11.33 -22.43
N SER A 348 14.39 11.10 -23.30
CA SER A 348 15.45 10.12 -23.04
C SER A 348 16.40 10.61 -21.96
N ILE A 349 16.45 9.89 -20.84
CA ILE A 349 17.41 10.11 -19.76
C ILE A 349 18.09 8.77 -19.46
N PRO A 350 19.39 8.62 -19.79
CA PRO A 350 20.10 7.37 -19.54
C PRO A 350 20.26 7.14 -18.04
N ALA A 351 20.10 5.89 -17.61
CA ALA A 351 20.51 5.49 -16.28
C ALA A 351 22.04 5.47 -16.20
N PRO A 352 22.65 5.88 -15.07
CA PRO A 352 24.06 5.64 -14.82
C PRO A 352 24.39 4.15 -15.03
N PRO A 353 25.56 3.79 -15.58
CA PRO A 353 25.85 2.41 -15.97
C PRO A 353 26.08 1.49 -14.77
N GLU A 354 26.62 2.02 -13.67
CA GLU A 354 26.94 1.28 -12.44
C GLU A 354 26.38 2.06 -11.24
N ALA A 355 26.03 1.31 -10.19
CA ALA A 355 25.66 1.88 -8.90
C ALA A 355 26.88 1.95 -7.97
N ASP A 356 26.96 3.02 -7.19
CA ASP A 356 27.98 3.22 -6.14
C ASP A 356 27.65 2.42 -4.88
N ALA A 357 26.35 2.22 -4.61
CA ALA A 357 25.87 1.41 -3.49
C ALA A 357 24.58 0.64 -3.83
N THR A 358 24.36 -0.46 -3.11
CA THR A 358 23.17 -1.29 -3.25
C THR A 358 22.49 -1.49 -1.90
N VAL A 359 21.18 -1.23 -1.87
CA VAL A 359 20.28 -1.53 -0.75
C VAL A 359 19.46 -2.77 -1.15
N SER A 360 19.87 -3.94 -0.66
CA SER A 360 19.12 -5.19 -0.90
C SER A 360 18.03 -5.33 0.16
N LEU A 361 16.80 -5.51 -0.29
CA LEU A 361 15.60 -5.59 0.54
C LEU A 361 14.84 -6.88 0.21
N GLU A 362 14.89 -7.85 1.11
CA GLU A 362 14.13 -9.10 0.99
C GLU A 362 12.82 -8.98 1.78
N VAL A 363 11.70 -9.11 1.08
CA VAL A 363 10.33 -9.04 1.62
C VAL A 363 9.98 -10.38 2.25
N SER A 364 9.42 -10.35 3.46
CA SER A 364 8.90 -11.55 4.11
C SER A 364 7.80 -11.22 5.11
N PHE A 365 6.87 -12.14 5.30
CA PHE A 365 5.82 -12.10 6.31
C PHE A 365 5.94 -13.33 7.22
N ASP A 366 5.82 -13.14 8.52
CA ASP A 366 5.80 -14.26 9.47
C ASP A 366 5.11 -13.86 10.78
N THR A 367 4.67 -14.86 11.54
CA THR A 367 4.23 -14.66 12.93
C THR A 367 5.45 -14.37 13.81
N MET A 368 5.43 -13.22 14.48
CA MET A 368 6.54 -12.71 15.26
C MET A 368 6.46 -13.13 16.74
N SER A 369 7.43 -12.71 17.54
CA SER A 369 7.59 -13.08 18.95
C SER A 369 6.42 -12.68 19.85
N ASP A 370 5.60 -11.72 19.43
CA ASP A 370 4.38 -11.30 20.13
C ASP A 370 3.13 -12.08 19.68
N GLY A 371 3.28 -12.98 18.70
CA GLY A 371 2.20 -13.79 18.14
C GLY A 371 1.41 -13.12 17.01
N THR A 372 1.77 -11.90 16.60
CA THR A 372 1.14 -11.21 15.45
C THR A 372 1.93 -11.45 14.17
N ASN A 373 1.24 -11.53 13.03
CA ASN A 373 1.92 -11.54 11.73
C ASN A 373 2.44 -10.13 11.40
N ARG A 374 3.69 -10.03 10.93
CA ARG A 374 4.30 -8.76 10.52
C ARG A 374 5.00 -8.88 9.19
N ALA A 375 5.01 -7.76 8.48
CA ALA A 375 5.82 -7.59 7.30
C ALA A 375 7.23 -7.14 7.70
N MET A 376 8.21 -7.54 6.91
CA MET A 376 9.62 -7.29 7.18
C MET A 376 10.39 -7.07 5.88
N PHE A 377 11.37 -6.17 5.95
CA PHE A 377 12.53 -6.24 5.08
C PHE A 377 13.69 -6.88 5.83
N ASN A 378 14.37 -7.85 5.22
CA ASN A 378 15.57 -8.46 5.80
C ASN A 378 15.34 -8.96 7.26
N LEU A 379 14.16 -9.54 7.54
CA LEU A 379 13.73 -10.02 8.86
C LEU A 379 13.61 -8.96 9.97
N VAL A 380 13.46 -7.68 9.60
CA VAL A 380 13.23 -6.58 10.53
C VAL A 380 11.96 -5.82 10.14
N THR A 381 11.05 -5.67 11.10
CA THR A 381 9.82 -4.88 10.95
C THR A 381 10.10 -3.40 11.19
N TYR A 382 9.65 -2.54 10.28
CA TYR A 382 9.71 -1.10 10.48
C TYR A 382 8.79 -0.67 11.62
N ASN A 383 9.30 0.19 12.49
CA ASN A 383 8.50 0.90 13.49
C ASN A 383 8.79 2.39 13.35
N PRO A 384 7.76 3.25 13.37
CA PRO A 384 7.98 4.68 13.29
C PRO A 384 8.81 5.17 14.49
N PRO A 385 9.80 6.06 14.27
CA PRO A 385 10.57 6.66 15.35
C PRO A 385 9.73 7.66 16.16
N LEU A 386 10.18 8.02 17.36
CA LEU A 386 9.52 9.05 18.18
C LEU A 386 9.81 10.46 17.64
N VAL A 387 11.00 10.67 17.08
CA VAL A 387 11.36 11.90 16.35
C VAL A 387 11.29 11.59 14.87
N PRO A 388 10.52 12.37 14.07
CA PRO A 388 10.55 12.23 12.62
C PRO A 388 11.97 12.30 12.08
N ALA A 389 12.32 11.39 11.19
CA ALA A 389 13.70 11.22 10.75
C ALA A 389 14.31 12.48 10.11
N ILE A 390 13.52 13.30 9.40
CA ILE A 390 14.01 14.59 8.91
C ILE A 390 14.41 15.52 10.05
N LEU A 391 13.64 15.56 11.15
CA LEU A 391 13.95 16.40 12.31
C LEU A 391 15.19 15.89 13.05
N SER A 392 15.38 14.57 13.12
CA SER A 392 16.64 13.98 13.58
C SER A 392 17.82 14.41 12.70
N ALA A 393 17.68 14.32 11.38
CA ALA A 393 18.72 14.74 10.44
C ALA A 393 19.07 16.23 10.61
N MET A 394 18.10 17.09 10.86
CA MET A 394 18.32 18.53 11.06
C MET A 394 18.98 18.89 12.40
N THR A 395 18.90 18.02 13.40
CA THR A 395 19.31 18.35 14.78
C THR A 395 20.54 17.60 15.29
N LEU A 396 20.93 16.50 14.66
CA LEU A 396 22.09 15.69 15.04
C LEU A 396 23.45 16.29 14.60
N GLY A 397 23.45 17.34 13.77
CA GLY A 397 24.68 17.92 13.23
C GLY A 397 25.51 16.90 12.47
N ALA A 398 26.82 16.80 12.75
CA ALA A 398 27.70 15.83 12.09
C ALA A 398 27.30 14.36 12.35
N ASN A 399 26.59 14.08 13.45
CA ASN A 399 26.14 12.73 13.78
C ASN A 399 24.97 12.25 12.89
N ALA A 400 24.39 13.12 12.08
CA ALA A 400 23.33 12.78 11.12
C ALA A 400 23.80 11.79 10.04
N THR A 401 25.11 11.54 9.89
CA THR A 401 25.63 10.53 8.96
C THR A 401 25.64 9.12 9.54
N VAL A 402 25.17 8.92 10.78
CA VAL A 402 25.18 7.61 11.47
C VAL A 402 23.80 6.98 11.36
N ALA A 403 23.69 5.88 10.62
CA ALA A 403 22.42 5.21 10.33
C ALA A 403 21.68 4.74 11.59
N GLU A 404 22.41 4.26 12.60
CA GLU A 404 21.85 3.79 13.87
C GLU A 404 21.11 4.90 14.64
N ALA A 405 21.40 6.18 14.37
CA ALA A 405 20.69 7.28 15.00
C ALA A 405 19.22 7.40 14.56
N TYR A 406 18.85 6.81 13.42
CA TYR A 406 17.49 6.86 12.86
C TYR A 406 16.66 5.64 13.22
N GLY A 407 17.28 4.65 13.89
CA GLY A 407 16.63 3.40 14.26
C GLY A 407 16.86 2.28 13.23
N PRO A 408 16.28 1.10 13.48
CA PRO A 408 16.31 -0.01 12.52
C PRO A 408 15.68 0.41 11.18
N GLN A 409 16.04 -0.26 10.08
CA GLN A 409 15.52 0.02 8.73
C GLN A 409 15.79 1.43 8.20
N SER A 410 16.91 2.04 8.61
CA SER A 410 17.35 3.33 8.09
C SER A 410 18.68 3.18 7.35
N PHE A 411 18.77 3.79 6.18
CA PHE A 411 19.96 3.79 5.34
C PHE A 411 20.42 5.23 5.11
N VAL A 412 21.69 5.54 5.38
CA VAL A 412 22.27 6.85 5.08
C VAL A 412 22.96 6.78 3.73
N LEU A 413 22.60 7.68 2.82
CA LEU A 413 23.11 7.75 1.45
C LEU A 413 24.01 8.98 1.29
N ASN A 414 25.14 8.84 0.59
CA ASN A 414 25.98 10.00 0.30
C ASN A 414 25.39 10.81 -0.85
N HIS A 415 25.73 12.09 -0.88
CA HIS A 415 25.27 12.99 -1.93
C HIS A 415 25.82 12.59 -3.29
N LEU A 416 24.92 12.44 -4.27
CA LEU A 416 25.17 12.06 -5.67
C LEU A 416 25.67 10.63 -5.90
N ASP A 417 25.66 9.77 -4.87
CA ASP A 417 25.86 8.34 -5.10
C ASP A 417 24.71 7.80 -5.96
N VAL A 418 25.04 6.92 -6.90
CA VAL A 418 24.06 6.12 -7.65
C VAL A 418 23.67 4.93 -6.79
N ILE A 419 22.39 4.80 -6.48
CA ILE A 419 21.87 3.77 -5.58
C ILE A 419 21.01 2.78 -6.35
N ASP A 420 21.28 1.49 -6.16
CA ASP A 420 20.38 0.41 -6.55
C ASP A 420 19.59 -0.06 -5.32
N ILE A 421 18.27 0.01 -5.36
CA ILE A 421 17.39 -0.71 -4.46
C ILE A 421 17.01 -2.02 -5.15
N VAL A 422 17.45 -3.15 -4.59
CA VAL A 422 17.11 -4.49 -5.11
C VAL A 422 16.04 -5.08 -4.20
N VAL A 423 14.81 -5.12 -4.70
CA VAL A 423 13.66 -5.70 -3.98
C VAL A 423 13.51 -7.15 -4.39
N LYS A 424 13.56 -8.06 -3.41
CA LYS A 424 13.38 -9.50 -3.60
C LYS A 424 12.11 -9.93 -2.89
N ASN A 425 11.16 -10.48 -3.61
CA ASN A 425 9.89 -10.87 -3.03
C ASN A 425 9.89 -12.36 -2.66
N ASN A 426 10.10 -12.66 -1.38
CA ASN A 426 9.97 -14.02 -0.83
C ASN A 426 8.56 -14.29 -0.27
N ASP A 427 7.61 -13.38 -0.49
CA ASP A 427 6.22 -13.57 -0.14
C ASP A 427 5.41 -14.17 -1.31
N SER A 428 4.26 -14.79 -1.00
CA SER A 428 3.37 -15.38 -2.01
C SER A 428 2.49 -14.37 -2.75
N GLY A 429 2.36 -13.13 -2.25
CA GLY A 429 1.58 -12.06 -2.87
C GLY A 429 2.39 -11.13 -3.77
N LYS A 430 1.69 -10.20 -4.43
CA LYS A 430 2.28 -9.13 -5.25
C LYS A 430 2.38 -7.86 -4.42
N HIS A 431 3.49 -7.12 -4.55
CA HIS A 431 3.74 -5.94 -3.72
C HIS A 431 4.06 -4.71 -4.56
N PRO A 432 3.28 -3.61 -4.47
CA PRO A 432 3.62 -2.34 -5.11
C PRO A 432 4.55 -1.52 -4.22
N PHE A 433 5.81 -1.34 -4.63
CA PHE A 433 6.78 -0.55 -3.88
C PHE A 433 6.87 0.89 -4.40
N HIS A 434 6.68 1.84 -3.49
CA HIS A 434 6.74 3.27 -3.75
C HIS A 434 8.00 3.89 -3.13
N LEU A 435 8.66 4.79 -3.86
CA LEU A 435 9.75 5.64 -3.36
C LEU A 435 9.32 7.10 -3.35
N HIS A 436 9.40 7.74 -2.18
CA HIS A 436 9.17 9.17 -2.04
C HIS A 436 10.34 9.98 -2.62
N GLY A 437 10.07 11.22 -3.04
CA GLY A 437 11.09 12.20 -3.43
C GLY A 437 11.79 11.96 -4.77
N HIS A 438 11.58 10.81 -5.40
CA HIS A 438 12.30 10.37 -6.60
C HIS A 438 11.42 9.62 -7.59
N LYS A 439 11.77 9.70 -8.87
CA LYS A 439 11.43 8.65 -9.85
C LYS A 439 12.70 7.85 -10.12
N TYR A 440 12.65 6.55 -9.86
CA TYR A 440 13.76 5.65 -10.16
C TYR A 440 13.66 5.11 -11.58
N TRP A 441 14.80 4.74 -12.15
CA TRP A 441 14.86 3.88 -13.33
C TRP A 441 14.58 2.43 -12.95
N VAL A 442 13.72 1.76 -13.70
CA VAL A 442 13.57 0.30 -13.63
C VAL A 442 14.64 -0.32 -14.51
N VAL A 443 15.70 -0.87 -13.92
CA VAL A 443 16.88 -1.32 -14.68
C VAL A 443 16.95 -2.84 -14.88
N GLU A 444 16.31 -3.60 -14.00
CA GLU A 444 16.29 -5.07 -14.06
C GLU A 444 15.01 -5.63 -13.44
N ARG A 445 14.50 -6.71 -14.03
CA ARG A 445 13.54 -7.62 -13.43
C ARG A 445 14.04 -9.06 -13.51
N SER A 446 13.86 -9.85 -12.45
CA SER A 446 14.11 -11.30 -12.48
C SER A 446 12.82 -12.05 -12.21
N ALA A 447 12.46 -13.01 -13.07
CA ALA A 447 11.32 -13.90 -12.87
C ALA A 447 11.54 -14.97 -11.79
N ASP A 448 12.78 -15.13 -11.31
CA ASP A 448 13.13 -15.96 -10.15
C ASP A 448 14.33 -15.33 -9.45
N TYR A 449 14.12 -14.73 -8.29
CA TYR A 449 15.20 -14.02 -7.58
C TYR A 449 16.24 -14.97 -6.94
N LEU A 450 15.94 -16.27 -6.84
CA LEU A 450 16.87 -17.30 -6.36
C LEU A 450 17.74 -17.86 -7.50
N SER A 451 17.29 -17.69 -8.74
CA SER A 451 18.02 -18.13 -9.93
C SER A 451 19.13 -17.17 -10.30
N THR A 452 20.21 -17.74 -10.83
CA THR A 452 21.32 -17.00 -11.46
C THR A 452 21.35 -17.20 -12.97
N ASP A 453 20.33 -17.88 -13.53
CA ASP A 453 20.20 -18.07 -14.97
C ASP A 453 19.89 -16.73 -15.65
N PRO A 454 20.73 -16.23 -16.56
CA PRO A 454 20.44 -15.00 -17.30
C PRO A 454 19.14 -15.05 -18.11
N SER A 455 18.59 -16.24 -18.40
CA SER A 455 17.36 -16.38 -19.16
C SER A 455 16.10 -15.91 -18.43
N VAL A 456 16.14 -15.83 -17.10
CA VAL A 456 15.05 -15.33 -16.27
C VAL A 456 15.22 -13.86 -15.86
N ILE A 457 16.33 -13.23 -16.27
CA ILE A 457 16.66 -11.84 -15.95
C ILE A 457 16.44 -10.99 -17.20
N THR A 458 15.53 -10.02 -17.09
CA THR A 458 15.28 -9.00 -18.10
C THR A 458 15.97 -7.71 -17.70
N MET A 459 16.99 -7.32 -18.47
CA MET A 459 17.68 -6.04 -18.31
C MET A 459 16.99 -4.96 -19.14
N ALA A 460 16.78 -3.79 -18.56
CA ALA A 460 16.30 -2.64 -19.30
C ALA A 460 17.41 -2.07 -20.21
N ASN A 461 17.01 -1.35 -21.24
CA ASN A 461 17.96 -0.56 -22.02
C ASN A 461 18.40 0.68 -21.22
N LEU A 462 19.62 0.65 -20.67
CA LEU A 462 20.17 1.74 -19.84
C LEU A 462 20.28 3.09 -20.57
N SER A 463 20.18 3.14 -21.91
CA SER A 463 20.14 4.43 -22.62
C SER A 463 18.83 5.20 -22.39
N ASN A 464 17.73 4.51 -22.10
CA ASN A 464 16.44 5.12 -21.82
C ASN A 464 15.48 4.18 -21.07
N PRO A 465 15.80 3.73 -19.85
CA PRO A 465 14.88 2.89 -19.08
C PRO A 465 13.67 3.70 -18.63
N LEU A 466 12.54 3.03 -18.41
CA LEU A 466 11.36 3.61 -17.80
C LEU A 466 11.73 4.25 -16.45
N ARG A 467 11.15 5.44 -16.20
CA ARG A 467 11.26 6.14 -14.92
C ARG A 467 9.87 6.26 -14.29
N ARG A 468 9.74 5.80 -13.05
CA ARG A 468 8.47 5.79 -12.31
C ARG A 468 8.71 5.86 -10.80
N ASP A 469 7.65 6.02 -10.03
CA ASP A 469 7.73 6.08 -8.56
C ASP A 469 7.09 4.88 -7.83
N THR A 470 6.27 4.07 -8.51
CA THR A 470 5.67 2.86 -7.91
C THR A 470 5.77 1.63 -8.82
N ILE A 471 6.32 0.52 -8.33
CA ILE A 471 6.53 -0.72 -9.12
C ILE A 471 5.93 -1.93 -8.42
N GLN A 472 5.20 -2.76 -9.17
CA GLN A 472 4.73 -4.06 -8.70
C GLN A 472 5.86 -5.09 -8.79
N VAL A 473 6.07 -5.86 -7.73
CA VAL A 473 6.98 -7.00 -7.68
C VAL A 473 6.17 -8.26 -7.37
N GLU A 474 6.16 -9.19 -8.31
CA GLU A 474 5.43 -10.46 -8.23
C GLU A 474 6.04 -11.42 -7.22
N SER A 475 5.25 -12.39 -6.76
CA SER A 475 5.71 -13.50 -5.93
C SER A 475 6.93 -14.21 -6.53
N GLY A 476 7.99 -14.42 -5.73
CA GLY A 476 9.20 -15.12 -6.17
C GLY A 476 10.08 -14.36 -7.17
N THR A 477 9.75 -13.10 -7.47
CA THR A 477 10.51 -12.27 -8.43
C THR A 477 11.35 -11.20 -7.72
N SER A 478 12.17 -10.48 -8.49
CA SER A 478 12.86 -9.29 -8.00
C SER A 478 12.87 -8.15 -9.03
N ALA A 479 13.02 -6.93 -8.54
CA ALA A 479 13.26 -5.75 -9.36
C ALA A 479 14.42 -4.93 -8.80
N THR A 480 15.22 -4.35 -9.70
CA THR A 480 16.29 -3.39 -9.35
C THR A 480 15.88 -2.00 -9.78
N LEU A 481 15.83 -1.09 -8.81
CA LEU A 481 15.41 0.30 -8.95
C LEU A 481 16.63 1.19 -8.77
N ARG A 482 17.04 1.90 -9.81
CA ARG A 482 18.21 2.78 -9.76
C ARG A 482 17.77 4.23 -9.59
N PHE A 483 18.41 4.99 -8.73
CA PHE A 483 18.24 6.44 -8.66
C PHE A 483 19.56 7.12 -8.25
N VAL A 484 19.63 8.44 -8.41
CA VAL A 484 20.78 9.23 -7.93
C VAL A 484 20.35 9.92 -6.64
N ALA A 485 21.19 9.88 -5.61
CA ALA A 485 20.97 10.59 -4.35
C ALA A 485 21.22 12.12 -4.50
N ASP A 486 20.45 12.77 -5.38
CA ASP A 486 20.55 14.18 -5.75
C ASP A 486 19.49 15.11 -5.09
N ASN A 487 18.62 14.57 -4.26
CA ASN A 487 17.57 15.28 -3.52
C ASN A 487 17.75 15.12 -1.99
N PRO A 488 18.64 15.91 -1.36
CA PRO A 488 18.94 15.81 0.07
C PRO A 488 17.70 15.94 0.96
N GLY A 489 17.47 14.95 1.82
CA GLY A 489 16.25 14.83 2.61
C GLY A 489 16.15 13.49 3.31
N VAL A 490 14.95 13.14 3.76
CA VAL A 490 14.63 11.78 4.20
C VAL A 490 13.42 11.31 3.43
N TRP A 491 13.55 10.16 2.76
CA TRP A 491 12.55 9.61 1.86
C TRP A 491 12.10 8.24 2.32
N PHE A 492 10.79 8.01 2.24
CA PHE A 492 10.19 6.75 2.62
C PHE A 492 10.17 5.80 1.42
N PHE A 493 10.51 4.53 1.66
CA PHE A 493 10.38 3.46 0.68
C PHE A 493 9.57 2.33 1.30
N HIS A 494 8.41 2.02 0.73
CA HIS A 494 7.48 1.09 1.34
C HIS A 494 6.57 0.37 0.34
N CYS A 495 5.97 -0.74 0.77
CA CYS A 495 4.83 -1.32 0.06
C CYS A 495 3.62 -0.40 0.22
N HIS A 496 2.90 -0.14 -0.88
CA HIS A 496 1.74 0.73 -0.91
C HIS A 496 0.42 -0.01 -0.65
N ILE A 497 0.48 -1.30 -0.32
CA ILE A 497 -0.66 -1.97 0.33
C ILE A 497 -0.69 -1.49 1.78
N GLU A 498 -1.77 -0.83 2.18
CA GLU A 498 -1.85 -0.13 3.46
C GLU A 498 -1.65 -1.09 4.65
N TRP A 499 -2.24 -2.27 4.56
CA TRP A 499 -2.09 -3.32 5.58
C TRP A 499 -0.63 -3.71 5.75
N HIS A 500 0.13 -3.81 4.65
CA HIS A 500 1.55 -4.18 4.69
C HIS A 500 2.42 -3.07 5.26
N LEU A 501 2.11 -1.80 4.94
CA LEU A 501 2.77 -0.65 5.55
C LEU A 501 2.56 -0.62 7.06
N GLU A 502 1.32 -0.77 7.52
CA GLU A 502 0.98 -0.81 8.96
C GLU A 502 1.58 -2.05 9.66
N ALA A 503 1.74 -3.16 8.93
CA ALA A 503 2.48 -4.34 9.42
C ALA A 503 4.01 -4.13 9.46
N GLY A 504 4.52 -3.05 8.83
CA GLY A 504 5.90 -2.58 8.91
C GLY A 504 6.77 -2.85 7.68
N LEU A 505 6.18 -2.96 6.48
CA LEU A 505 6.92 -3.18 5.23
C LEU A 505 7.52 -1.89 4.64
N ALA A 506 8.48 -1.31 5.36
CA ALA A 506 9.07 -0.04 4.96
C ALA A 506 10.54 0.12 5.39
N VAL A 507 11.22 1.08 4.77
CA VAL A 507 12.55 1.57 5.17
C VAL A 507 12.63 3.07 4.98
N GLN A 508 13.57 3.72 5.67
CA GLN A 508 13.86 5.14 5.50
C GLN A 508 15.21 5.33 4.82
N LEU A 509 15.25 6.23 3.84
CA LEU A 509 16.46 6.63 3.13
C LEU A 509 16.83 8.05 3.55
N VAL A 510 17.87 8.17 4.37
CA VAL A 510 18.43 9.44 4.85
C VAL A 510 19.47 9.91 3.85
N GLU A 511 19.05 10.78 2.95
CA GLU A 511 19.83 11.19 1.80
C GLU A 511 20.62 12.47 2.06
N ALA A 512 21.95 12.37 1.98
CA ALA A 512 22.86 13.50 2.10
C ALA A 512 22.53 14.41 3.30
N PRO A 513 22.42 13.90 4.54
CA PRO A 513 21.85 14.64 5.67
C PRO A 513 22.60 15.94 5.99
N LEU A 514 23.91 15.99 5.75
CA LEU A 514 24.70 17.22 5.93
C LEU A 514 24.39 18.30 4.88
N VAL A 515 24.01 17.89 3.65
CA VAL A 515 23.53 18.82 2.62
C VAL A 515 22.10 19.27 2.96
N ALA A 516 21.25 18.34 3.41
CA ALA A 516 19.89 18.66 3.84
C ALA A 516 19.88 19.73 4.97
N GLN A 517 20.82 19.65 5.93
CA GLN A 517 20.99 20.66 6.99
C GLN A 517 21.23 22.08 6.47
N THR A 518 21.74 22.27 5.25
CA THR A 518 21.92 23.60 4.67
C THR A 518 20.59 24.31 4.36
N PHE A 519 19.51 23.54 4.23
CA PHE A 519 18.15 24.05 4.01
C PHE A 519 17.34 24.18 5.31
N ALA A 520 17.89 23.80 6.47
CA ALA A 520 17.18 23.80 7.75
C ALA A 520 16.55 25.16 8.12
N ALA A 521 17.13 26.27 7.65
CA ALA A 521 16.59 27.62 7.86
C ALA A 521 15.24 27.87 7.16
N ASN A 522 14.90 27.07 6.15
CA ASN A 522 13.64 27.15 5.40
C ASN A 522 12.53 26.29 6.03
N MET A 523 12.86 25.45 7.02
CA MET A 523 11.91 24.56 7.67
C MET A 523 10.90 25.37 8.52
N PRO A 524 9.58 25.23 8.29
CA PRO A 524 8.58 25.94 9.06
C PRO A 524 8.60 25.58 10.56
N SER A 525 8.41 26.56 11.44
CA SER A 525 8.31 26.30 12.88
C SER A 525 7.10 25.44 13.23
N THR A 526 6.05 25.48 12.41
CA THR A 526 4.81 24.69 12.57
C THR A 526 5.09 23.20 12.74
N LEU A 527 6.14 22.65 12.12
CA LEU A 527 6.51 21.24 12.28
C LEU A 527 6.92 20.92 13.73
N GLN A 528 7.74 21.79 14.33
CA GLN A 528 8.17 21.66 15.72
C GLN A 528 7.00 21.94 16.68
N ASP A 529 6.17 22.94 16.36
CA ASP A 529 4.98 23.27 17.13
C ASP A 529 3.98 22.10 17.16
N ASN A 530 3.81 21.41 16.03
CA ASN A 530 2.96 20.23 15.91
C ASN A 530 3.50 19.04 16.72
N CYS A 531 4.82 18.80 16.74
CA CYS A 531 5.42 17.79 17.62
C CYS A 531 5.21 18.15 19.10
N HIS A 532 5.46 19.41 19.48
CA HIS A 532 5.27 19.89 20.84
C HIS A 532 3.83 19.77 21.33
N ALA A 533 2.85 20.12 20.49
CA ALA A 533 1.43 20.01 20.82
C ALA A 533 1.01 18.56 21.13
N GLN A 534 1.72 17.58 20.58
CA GLN A 534 1.50 16.15 20.80
C GLN A 534 2.38 15.55 21.91
N GLY A 535 3.27 16.35 22.51
CA GLY A 535 4.24 15.87 23.51
C GLY A 535 5.34 14.98 22.92
N LEU A 536 5.56 15.04 21.61
CA LEU A 536 6.60 14.29 20.91
C LEU A 536 7.92 15.07 20.87
N PRO A 537 9.08 14.40 20.97
CA PRO A 537 10.36 15.04 20.76
C PRO A 537 10.52 15.45 19.29
N PHE A 538 11.18 16.59 19.06
CA PHE A 538 11.45 17.14 17.71
C PHE A 538 12.95 17.26 17.42
N SER A 539 13.81 16.75 18.31
CA SER A 539 15.26 16.86 18.18
C SER A 539 15.97 15.64 18.78
N GLY A 540 17.19 15.40 18.30
CA GLY A 540 17.98 14.23 18.67
C GLY A 540 17.73 13.06 17.74
N ASN A 541 18.18 11.88 18.14
CA ASN A 541 18.01 10.63 17.39
C ASN A 541 16.54 10.18 17.36
N ALA A 542 16.27 9.02 16.77
CA ALA A 542 14.93 8.43 16.70
C ALA A 542 14.20 8.31 18.05
N ALA A 543 14.92 8.31 19.17
CA ALA A 543 14.38 8.27 20.53
C ALA A 543 14.30 9.64 21.22
N GLY A 544 14.67 10.73 20.55
CA GLY A 544 14.70 12.07 21.14
C GLY A 544 15.93 12.37 21.99
N LYS A 545 17.06 11.68 21.74
CA LYS A 545 18.27 11.79 22.56
C LYS A 545 19.46 12.30 21.77
N ASP A 546 20.36 13.00 22.47
CA ASP A 546 21.66 13.41 21.93
C ASP A 546 22.66 12.24 21.96
N SER A 547 22.38 11.21 21.17
CA SER A 547 23.19 10.00 21.05
C SER A 547 22.97 9.32 19.71
N THR A 548 24.00 8.75 19.10
CA THR A 548 23.84 7.95 17.88
C THR A 548 23.44 6.50 18.13
N THR A 549 23.47 6.05 19.39
CA THR A 549 23.30 4.63 19.73
C THR A 549 22.28 4.36 20.83
N ASP A 550 22.02 5.32 21.72
CA ASP A 550 20.99 5.15 22.76
C ASP A 550 19.60 5.35 22.17
N LEU A 551 18.98 4.25 21.74
CA LEU A 551 17.61 4.22 21.23
C LEU A 551 16.60 3.80 22.30
N SER A 552 16.96 3.77 23.58
CA SER A 552 16.02 3.32 24.61
C SER A 552 14.82 4.27 24.71
N GLY A 553 13.62 3.70 24.59
CA GLY A 553 12.36 4.45 24.57
C GLY A 553 11.54 4.25 23.29
N ILE A 554 12.18 3.88 22.17
CA ILE A 554 11.45 3.50 20.94
C ILE A 554 10.96 2.06 21.02
N THR A 555 9.91 1.75 20.25
CA THR A 555 9.48 0.37 20.01
C THR A 555 10.49 -0.31 19.10
N VAL A 556 11.01 -1.46 19.53
CA VAL A 556 11.87 -2.31 18.70
C VAL A 556 11.27 -3.72 18.68
N GLY A 557 11.20 -4.30 17.48
CA GLY A 557 10.51 -5.55 17.23
C GLY A 557 9.06 -5.33 16.75
N PRO A 558 8.21 -6.36 16.78
CA PRO A 558 8.47 -7.70 17.29
C PRO A 558 9.56 -8.42 16.48
N TYR A 559 10.11 -9.50 17.02
CA TYR A 559 11.25 -10.21 16.42
C TYR A 559 10.81 -11.54 15.82
N PRO A 560 11.51 -12.09 14.80
CA PRO A 560 11.23 -13.41 14.29
C PRO A 560 11.21 -14.46 15.41
N GLN A 561 10.26 -15.40 15.34
CA GLN A 561 10.17 -16.46 16.35
C GLN A 561 11.40 -17.35 16.34
N ASN A 562 11.90 -17.68 17.53
CA ASN A 562 12.89 -18.73 17.66
C ASN A 562 12.17 -20.09 17.66
N ASN A 563 11.94 -20.63 16.47
CA ASN A 563 11.29 -21.93 16.25
C ASN A 563 12.11 -23.13 16.76
N GLY A 564 13.27 -22.88 17.39
CA GLY A 564 14.07 -23.90 18.05
C GLY A 564 13.47 -24.42 19.35
N TRP A 565 13.96 -25.58 19.79
CA TRP A 565 13.54 -26.14 21.08
C TRP A 565 14.04 -25.29 22.24
N HIS A 566 13.13 -24.60 22.93
CA HIS A 566 13.47 -23.98 24.20
C HIS A 566 13.93 -25.04 25.22
N TRP A 567 14.89 -24.67 26.08
CA TRP A 567 15.37 -25.52 27.18
C TRP A 567 14.21 -26.19 27.96
N LYS A 568 13.14 -25.44 28.25
CA LYS A 568 11.96 -25.97 28.93
C LYS A 568 11.26 -27.07 28.12
N GLY A 569 11.15 -26.90 26.80
CA GLY A 569 10.61 -27.90 25.88
C GLY A 569 11.49 -29.14 25.80
N ILE A 570 12.82 -28.97 25.73
CA ILE A 570 13.79 -30.09 25.74
C ILE A 570 13.63 -30.90 27.02
N VAL A 571 13.58 -30.24 28.19
CA VAL A 571 13.42 -30.91 29.48
C VAL A 571 12.07 -31.62 29.58
N ALA A 572 10.98 -30.97 29.16
CA ALA A 572 9.64 -31.56 29.16
C ALA A 572 9.58 -32.80 28.26
N MET A 573 10.10 -32.71 27.03
CA MET A 573 10.15 -33.84 26.09
C MET A 573 11.03 -34.98 26.62
N THR A 574 12.19 -34.64 27.18
CA THR A 574 13.08 -35.62 27.82
C THR A 574 12.36 -36.34 28.97
N GLY A 575 11.60 -35.60 29.79
CA GLY A 575 10.79 -36.17 30.87
C GLY A 575 9.67 -37.09 30.37
N CYS A 576 8.96 -36.70 29.31
CA CYS A 576 7.94 -37.53 28.65
C CYS A 576 8.54 -38.83 28.12
N VAL A 577 9.66 -38.75 27.38
CA VAL A 577 10.38 -39.91 26.84
C VAL A 577 10.87 -40.82 27.96
N LEU A 578 11.47 -40.28 29.03
CA LEU A 578 11.93 -41.06 30.18
C LEU A 578 10.76 -41.81 30.84
N THR A 579 9.63 -41.14 31.04
CA THR A 579 8.45 -41.72 31.66
C THR A 579 7.87 -42.84 30.79
N ALA A 580 7.81 -42.64 29.47
CA ALA A 580 7.38 -43.66 28.53
C ALA A 580 8.30 -44.89 28.56
N VAL A 581 9.62 -44.69 28.57
CA VAL A 581 10.61 -45.75 28.67
C VAL A 581 10.47 -46.52 29.98
N ILE A 582 10.34 -45.83 31.12
CA ILE A 582 10.11 -46.45 32.42
C ILE A 582 8.79 -47.26 32.39
N GLY A 583 7.73 -46.72 31.82
CA GLY A 583 6.45 -47.42 31.65
C GLY A 583 6.59 -48.71 30.86
N MET A 584 7.25 -48.65 29.70
CA MET A 584 7.52 -49.84 28.87
C MET A 584 8.38 -50.87 29.61
N LEU A 585 9.45 -50.44 30.29
CA LEU A 585 10.30 -51.32 31.09
C LEU A 585 9.53 -51.96 32.25
N THR A 586 8.60 -51.24 32.87
CA THR A 586 7.75 -51.74 33.95
C THR A 586 6.79 -52.82 33.44
N VAL A 587 6.20 -52.62 32.25
CA VAL A 587 5.34 -53.63 31.61
C VAL A 587 6.15 -54.89 31.26
N VAL A 588 7.33 -54.72 30.66
CA VAL A 588 8.24 -55.83 30.34
C VAL A 588 8.66 -56.57 31.61
N TRP A 589 9.04 -55.84 32.66
CA TRP A 589 9.37 -56.42 33.96
C TRP A 589 8.19 -57.23 34.50
N TYR A 590 6.97 -56.67 34.51
CA TYR A 590 5.79 -57.37 35.01
C TYR A 590 5.47 -58.62 34.17
N SER A 591 5.66 -58.56 32.85
CA SER A 591 5.46 -59.70 31.96
C SER A 591 6.52 -60.80 32.11
N LEU A 592 7.76 -60.45 32.50
CA LEU A 592 8.88 -61.40 32.62
C LEU A 592 9.09 -61.92 34.05
N MET A 593 8.80 -61.08 35.06
CA MET A 593 9.04 -61.34 36.49
C MET A 593 7.75 -61.48 37.30
N GLY A 594 6.61 -61.04 36.77
CA GLY A 594 5.29 -61.37 37.32
C GLY A 594 5.07 -62.85 37.12
N GLY A 595 5.33 -63.62 38.19
CA GLY A 595 5.26 -65.07 38.16
C GLY A 595 3.97 -65.53 37.47
N HIS A 596 4.12 -66.49 36.56
CA HIS A 596 2.98 -67.28 36.11
C HIS A 596 2.22 -67.71 37.36
N ILE A 597 1.01 -67.19 37.56
CA ILE A 597 0.07 -67.79 38.51
C ILE A 597 -0.02 -69.23 38.02
N THR A 598 0.51 -70.15 38.82
CA THR A 598 0.50 -71.56 38.42
C THR A 598 -0.95 -71.97 38.26
N GLU A 599 -1.23 -72.93 37.38
CA GLU A 599 -2.60 -73.45 37.20
C GLU A 599 -3.19 -73.89 38.56
N GLU A 600 -2.33 -74.35 39.48
CA GLU A 600 -2.67 -74.64 40.88
C GLU A 600 -3.07 -73.41 41.71
N GLU A 601 -2.37 -72.27 41.61
CA GLU A 601 -2.76 -71.03 42.31
C GLU A 601 -4.05 -70.44 41.75
N ALA A 602 -4.23 -70.47 40.43
CA ALA A 602 -5.46 -70.04 39.77
C ALA A 602 -6.65 -70.97 40.15
N GLU A 603 -6.42 -72.28 40.22
CA GLU A 603 -7.39 -73.25 40.74
C GLU A 603 -7.67 -73.04 42.23
N ALA A 604 -6.66 -72.71 43.05
CA ALA A 604 -6.84 -72.45 44.47
C ALA A 604 -7.72 -71.21 44.70
N ASP A 605 -7.46 -70.11 43.98
CA ASP A 605 -8.29 -68.92 44.02
C ASP A 605 -9.70 -69.18 43.48
N ALA A 606 -9.83 -69.97 42.42
CA ALA A 606 -11.13 -70.42 41.90
C ALA A 606 -11.89 -71.28 42.92
N ARG A 607 -11.21 -72.19 43.64
CA ARG A 607 -11.79 -73.01 44.72
C ARG A 607 -12.21 -72.16 45.91
N VAL A 608 -11.41 -71.16 46.29
CA VAL A 608 -11.76 -70.19 47.35
C VAL A 608 -12.98 -69.38 46.94
N ALA A 609 -13.05 -68.90 45.69
CA ALA A 609 -14.21 -68.20 45.15
C ALA A 609 -15.47 -69.10 45.09
N LEU A 610 -15.33 -70.36 44.66
CA LEU A 610 -16.40 -71.36 44.65
C LEU A 610 -16.89 -71.70 46.07
N ALA A 611 -15.99 -71.87 47.03
CA ALA A 611 -16.34 -72.11 48.43
C ALA A 611 -17.08 -70.91 49.05
N LYS A 612 -16.68 -69.68 48.70
CA LYS A 612 -17.37 -68.45 49.10
C LYS A 612 -18.76 -68.36 48.46
N LYS A 613 -18.93 -68.84 47.22
CA LYS A 613 -20.22 -68.93 46.50
C LYS A 613 -21.13 -70.03 47.07
N GLN A 614 -20.59 -71.20 47.43
CA GLN A 614 -21.34 -72.30 48.08
C GLN A 614 -21.79 -71.97 49.51
N LYS A 615 -20.98 -71.23 50.29
CA LYS A 615 -21.41 -70.69 51.60
C LYS A 615 -22.58 -69.71 51.46
N ARG A 616 -22.63 -68.93 50.39
CA ARG A 616 -23.75 -68.02 50.07
C ARG A 616 -25.01 -68.75 49.58
N GLY A 617 -24.88 -69.87 48.87
CA GLY A 617 -26.00 -70.63 48.30
C GLY A 617 -26.76 -71.53 49.29
N ARG A 618 -26.21 -71.80 50.49
CA ARG A 618 -26.84 -72.66 51.50
C ARG A 618 -27.83 -71.93 52.42
N PHE A 619 -28.00 -70.61 52.25
CA PHE A 619 -28.85 -69.76 53.11
C PHE A 619 -30.29 -69.56 52.55
N TYR A 620 -30.57 -69.95 51.30
CA TYR A 620 -31.89 -69.79 50.68
C TYR A 620 -32.29 -71.03 49.86
N GLY A 621 -32.96 -72.00 50.51
CA GLY A 621 -33.66 -73.07 49.79
C GLY A 621 -33.86 -74.35 50.59
N ILE A 622 -34.96 -74.42 51.36
CA ILE A 622 -35.91 -75.56 51.48
C ILE A 622 -36.99 -75.12 52.49
N PHE A 623 -38.11 -74.61 51.96
CA PHE A 623 -39.42 -75.04 52.43
C PHE A 623 -39.60 -76.49 51.94
N LYS A 624 -40.01 -77.40 52.83
CA LYS A 624 -40.37 -78.79 52.52
C LYS A 624 -41.79 -78.87 51.90
N PRO A 625 -42.09 -79.87 51.05
CA PRO A 625 -43.42 -80.08 50.49
C PRO A 625 -44.39 -80.76 51.47
N ARG A 626 -45.68 -80.61 51.12
CA ARG A 626 -46.96 -81.01 51.75
C ARG A 626 -47.08 -82.47 52.21
N THR A 627 -48.01 -82.68 53.16
CA THR A 627 -48.83 -83.89 53.37
C THR A 627 -50.03 -83.57 54.28
N PRO A 628 -51.09 -84.39 54.32
CA PRO A 628 -51.88 -85.02 53.26
C PRO A 628 -53.20 -84.27 52.99
#